data_AF-A0A832S0W1-F1
#
_entry.id   AF-A0A832S0W1-F1
#
_cell.length_a   1.000
_cell.length_b   1.000
_cell.length_c   1.000
_cell.angle_alpha   90.00
_cell.angle_beta   90.00
_cell.angle_gamma   90.00
#
_symmetry.space_group_name_H-M   'P 1'
#
loop_
_entity.id
_entity.type
_entity.pdbx_description
1 polymer ?
#
loop_
_entity_poly.entity_id
_entity_poly.type
_entity_poly.pdbx_seq_one_letter_code
_entity_poly.pdbx_strand_id
1 'polypeptide(L)'
;MFGEIGSIRNEADENSLQILALFRESISEIRLNEPESVLSYFSPDYSHYIVVHTPLNFHFPEKREEWNLRFCRDVGVSVVELVIAETGSAYVRGLMALNGSKVYAILPFTSIDAEKAKKAKFPEDRMGRVRGKVISTVLPGIKGETIVDIGSGFGNLTIEIAKNNPDSLVYGIDIHDSLTGQAQMNAGVLGVSNIEFRIGSAYALPFEKGSIDAATCFLMLHHL
;
A
#
# COMPACT_ATOMS: atom_id res chain seq x y z
N MET A 1 21.82 -14.56 -16.67
CA MET A 1 20.90 -14.63 -15.52
C MET A 1 21.18 -13.39 -14.70
N PHE A 2 20.18 -12.53 -14.47
CA PHE A 2 20.37 -11.33 -13.66
C PHE A 2 20.74 -11.74 -12.23
N GLY A 3 21.74 -11.11 -11.65
CA GLY A 3 22.11 -11.33 -10.25
C GLY A 3 21.04 -10.81 -9.31
N GLU A 4 20.96 -11.39 -8.12
CA GLU A 4 20.13 -10.85 -7.04
C GLU A 4 20.75 -9.55 -6.52
N ILE A 5 20.01 -8.44 -6.61
CA ILE A 5 20.48 -7.11 -6.17
C ILE A 5 19.88 -6.70 -4.82
N GLY A 6 18.89 -7.43 -4.32
CA GLY A 6 18.23 -7.13 -3.05
C GLY A 6 17.05 -8.04 -2.74
N SER A 7 16.34 -7.68 -1.68
CA SER A 7 15.16 -8.41 -1.18
C SER A 7 14.04 -7.45 -0.79
N ILE A 8 12.81 -7.93 -0.86
CA ILE A 8 11.60 -7.20 -0.49
C ILE A 8 11.23 -7.53 0.96
N ARG A 9 10.89 -6.50 1.73
CA ARG A 9 10.25 -6.64 3.04
C ARG A 9 8.91 -5.91 3.04
N ASN A 10 7.85 -6.64 3.38
CA ASN A 10 6.49 -6.15 3.55
C ASN A 10 5.67 -7.17 4.37
N GLU A 11 4.37 -6.93 4.55
CA GLU A 11 3.46 -7.85 5.25
C GLU A 11 2.55 -8.59 4.25
N ALA A 12 3.00 -8.74 3.00
CA ALA A 12 2.28 -9.42 1.94
C ALA A 12 2.31 -10.94 2.11
N ASP A 13 1.14 -11.56 2.00
CA ASP A 13 0.95 -13.00 1.91
C ASP A 13 0.04 -13.33 0.71
N GLU A 14 -0.18 -14.62 0.43
CA GLU A 14 -1.04 -15.05 -0.68
C GLU A 14 -2.49 -14.53 -0.54
N ASN A 15 -3.03 -14.45 0.69
CA ASN A 15 -4.38 -14.00 0.94
C ASN A 15 -4.52 -12.49 0.72
N SER A 16 -3.58 -11.69 1.23
CA SER A 16 -3.61 -10.23 1.09
C SER A 16 -3.36 -9.80 -0.36
N LEU A 17 -2.52 -10.53 -1.10
CA LEU A 17 -2.29 -10.29 -2.53
C LEU A 17 -3.51 -10.59 -3.40
N GLN A 18 -4.49 -11.39 -2.94
CA GLN A 18 -5.76 -11.59 -3.66
C GLN A 18 -6.63 -10.32 -3.63
N ILE A 19 -6.41 -9.42 -2.66
CA ILE A 19 -7.12 -8.15 -2.46
C ILE A 19 -6.44 -7.03 -3.27
N LEU A 20 -6.41 -7.20 -4.60
CA LEU A 20 -5.69 -6.35 -5.55
C LEU A 20 -5.90 -4.84 -5.35
N ALA A 21 -7.11 -4.43 -4.98
CA ALA A 21 -7.48 -3.02 -4.84
C ALA A 21 -6.63 -2.28 -3.79
N LEU A 22 -6.07 -3.00 -2.82
CA LEU A 22 -5.29 -2.40 -1.73
C LEU A 22 -3.81 -2.28 -2.11
N PHE A 23 -3.28 -3.17 -2.96
CA PHE A 23 -1.84 -3.27 -3.25
C PHE A 23 -1.23 -2.07 -3.97
N ARG A 24 -2.05 -1.26 -4.64
CA ARG A 24 -1.58 0.00 -5.21
C ARG A 24 -1.01 0.93 -4.12
N GLU A 25 -1.54 0.85 -2.92
CA GLU A 25 -1.26 1.75 -1.81
C GLU A 25 -0.39 1.10 -0.72
N SER A 26 0.02 -0.17 -0.88
CA SER A 26 0.96 -0.80 0.05
C SER A 26 2.36 -0.23 -0.14
N ILE A 27 3.04 0.05 0.96
CA ILE A 27 4.44 0.46 0.96
C ILE A 27 5.29 -0.78 1.29
N SER A 28 6.23 -1.09 0.41
CA SER A 28 7.22 -2.16 0.61
C SER A 28 8.63 -1.59 0.70
N GLU A 29 9.47 -2.17 1.55
CA GLU A 29 10.92 -1.90 1.60
C GLU A 29 11.60 -2.79 0.53
N ILE A 30 12.44 -2.19 -0.31
CA ILE A 30 13.44 -2.87 -1.12
C ILE A 30 14.78 -2.63 -0.45
N ARG A 31 15.36 -3.68 0.11
CA ARG A 31 16.70 -3.66 0.72
C ARG A 31 17.72 -4.16 -0.28
N LEU A 32 18.73 -3.35 -0.59
CA LEU A 32 19.78 -3.69 -1.53
C LEU A 32 20.87 -4.53 -0.86
N ASN A 33 21.48 -5.46 -1.61
CA ASN A 33 22.50 -6.39 -1.10
C ASN A 33 23.84 -5.69 -0.81
N GLU A 34 24.23 -4.76 -1.66
CA GLU A 34 25.42 -3.93 -1.47
C GLU A 34 24.98 -2.52 -1.07
N PRO A 35 25.79 -1.78 -0.29
CA PRO A 35 25.53 -0.37 0.06
C PRO A 35 25.77 0.55 -1.15
N GLU A 36 25.33 0.13 -2.33
CA GLU A 36 25.18 1.04 -3.44
C GLU A 36 24.21 2.15 -3.03
N SER A 37 24.49 3.37 -3.49
CA SER A 37 23.58 4.48 -3.27
C SER A 37 22.23 4.09 -3.87
N VAL A 38 21.16 4.04 -3.07
CA VAL A 38 19.79 3.80 -3.56
C VAL A 38 19.45 4.70 -4.77
N LEU A 39 20.07 5.89 -4.84
CA LEU A 39 19.94 6.84 -5.95
C LEU A 39 20.49 6.33 -7.30
N SER A 40 21.34 5.30 -7.32
CA SER A 40 21.77 4.65 -8.57
C SER A 40 20.61 3.92 -9.26
N TYR A 41 19.68 3.37 -8.47
CA TYR A 41 18.47 2.70 -8.94
C TYR A 41 17.26 3.65 -8.99
N PHE A 42 17.16 4.55 -8.02
CA PHE A 42 16.05 5.47 -7.82
C PHE A 42 16.47 6.93 -8.04
N SER A 43 16.82 7.29 -9.28
CA SER A 43 17.17 8.69 -9.61
C SER A 43 15.96 9.61 -9.46
N PRO A 44 16.07 10.75 -8.76
CA PRO A 44 14.97 11.70 -8.55
C PRO A 44 14.38 12.29 -9.85
N ASP A 45 15.03 12.08 -11.00
CA ASP A 45 14.54 12.47 -12.32
C ASP A 45 13.30 11.67 -12.77
N TYR A 46 12.99 10.55 -12.11
CA TYR A 46 11.87 9.67 -12.46
C TYR A 46 10.84 9.57 -11.35
N SER A 47 9.56 9.59 -11.74
CA SER A 47 8.44 9.42 -10.81
C SER A 47 8.06 7.95 -10.57
N HIS A 48 8.42 7.06 -11.49
CA HIS A 48 8.08 5.64 -11.43
C HIS A 48 9.25 4.76 -11.87
N TYR A 49 9.23 3.51 -11.41
CA TYR A 49 10.27 2.53 -11.66
C TYR A 49 9.66 1.17 -11.95
N ILE A 50 10.31 0.40 -12.81
CA ILE A 50 10.00 -1.01 -13.02
C ILE A 50 10.87 -1.82 -12.08
N VAL A 51 10.24 -2.62 -11.21
CA VAL A 51 10.92 -3.56 -10.32
C VAL A 51 10.66 -4.98 -10.82
N VAL A 52 11.75 -5.69 -11.09
CA VAL A 52 11.75 -7.09 -11.51
C VAL A 52 12.09 -7.95 -10.30
N HIS A 53 11.19 -8.85 -9.93
CA HIS A 53 11.27 -9.61 -8.69
C HIS A 53 10.87 -11.08 -8.87
N THR A 54 11.04 -11.88 -7.81
CA THR A 54 10.57 -13.28 -7.76
C THR A 54 9.10 -13.36 -8.16
N PRO A 55 8.71 -14.25 -9.08
CA PRO A 55 7.31 -14.41 -9.47
C PRO A 55 6.49 -14.97 -8.32
N LEU A 56 5.20 -14.66 -8.30
CA LEU A 56 4.22 -15.25 -7.39
C LEU A 56 4.04 -16.73 -7.75
N ASN A 57 4.02 -17.59 -6.73
CA ASN A 57 3.89 -19.05 -6.87
C ASN A 57 2.43 -19.54 -6.83
N PHE A 58 1.47 -18.63 -6.88
CA PHE A 58 0.04 -18.90 -6.95
C PHE A 58 -0.57 -18.22 -8.18
N HIS A 59 -1.82 -18.57 -8.50
CA HIS A 59 -2.53 -18.03 -9.65
C HIS A 59 -3.79 -17.28 -9.21
N PHE A 60 -4.04 -16.14 -9.84
CA PHE A 60 -5.30 -15.42 -9.73
C PHE A 60 -6.42 -16.15 -10.47
N PRO A 61 -7.68 -16.05 -9.98
CA PRO A 61 -8.84 -16.76 -10.53
C PRO A 61 -9.22 -16.30 -11.96
N GLU A 62 -10.20 -16.99 -12.57
CA GLU A 62 -10.73 -16.65 -13.90
C GLU A 62 -11.08 -15.16 -14.03
N LYS A 63 -10.79 -14.57 -15.20
CA LYS A 63 -10.88 -13.12 -15.53
C LYS A 63 -9.75 -12.22 -14.99
N ARG A 64 -8.63 -12.81 -14.55
CA ARG A 64 -7.41 -12.08 -14.14
C ARG A 64 -6.15 -12.61 -14.84
N GLU A 65 -6.29 -13.08 -16.08
CA GLU A 65 -5.18 -13.69 -16.83
C GLU A 65 -4.02 -12.71 -17.00
N GLU A 66 -4.30 -11.42 -17.21
CA GLU A 66 -3.31 -10.34 -17.29
C GLU A 66 -2.42 -10.22 -16.04
N TRP A 67 -2.96 -10.55 -14.86
CA TRP A 67 -2.20 -10.57 -13.60
C TRP A 67 -1.29 -11.79 -13.55
N ASN A 68 -1.80 -12.95 -13.94
CA ASN A 68 -0.99 -14.17 -14.05
C ASN A 68 0.17 -13.98 -15.05
N LEU A 69 -0.08 -13.32 -16.19
CA LEU A 69 0.95 -12.96 -17.17
C LEU A 69 2.04 -12.07 -16.58
N ARG A 70 1.66 -11.12 -15.72
CA ARG A 70 2.55 -10.09 -15.19
C ARG A 70 3.33 -10.50 -13.94
N PHE A 71 2.73 -11.31 -13.07
CA PHE A 71 3.28 -11.60 -11.75
C PHE A 71 3.63 -13.06 -11.51
N CYS A 72 3.04 -14.02 -12.25
CA CYS A 72 3.10 -15.44 -11.92
C CYS A 72 3.87 -16.30 -12.94
N ARG A 73 4.40 -15.69 -14.01
CA ARG A 73 5.19 -16.40 -15.04
C ARG A 73 6.66 -16.55 -14.60
N ASP A 74 7.59 -16.46 -15.53
CA ASP A 74 9.02 -16.64 -15.27
C ASP A 74 9.61 -15.55 -14.34
N VAL A 75 8.95 -14.39 -14.27
CA VAL A 75 9.36 -13.27 -13.43
C VAL A 75 8.16 -12.39 -13.05
N GLY A 76 8.23 -11.77 -11.87
CA GLY A 76 7.26 -10.76 -11.44
C GLY A 76 7.73 -9.36 -11.84
N VAL A 77 6.81 -8.53 -12.36
CA VAL A 77 7.11 -7.15 -12.77
C VAL A 77 6.12 -6.15 -12.19
N SER A 78 6.60 -5.29 -11.30
CA SER A 78 5.82 -4.22 -10.69
C SER A 78 6.25 -2.86 -11.22
N VAL A 79 5.28 -1.94 -11.38
CA VAL A 79 5.57 -0.52 -11.60
C VAL A 79 5.31 0.17 -10.28
N VAL A 80 6.32 0.82 -9.73
CA VAL A 80 6.31 1.36 -8.38
C VAL A 80 6.61 2.84 -8.36
N GLU A 81 6.11 3.53 -7.34
CA GLU A 81 6.46 4.91 -7.02
C GLU A 81 7.40 4.93 -5.82
N LEU A 82 8.47 5.72 -5.87
CA LEU A 82 9.36 5.92 -4.73
C LEU A 82 8.66 6.79 -3.67
N VAL A 83 8.65 6.33 -2.41
CA VAL A 83 8.14 7.07 -1.25
C VAL A 83 9.30 7.76 -0.52
N ILE A 84 10.27 6.95 -0.06
CA ILE A 84 11.44 7.40 0.70
C ILE A 84 12.65 6.57 0.24
N ALA A 85 13.81 7.20 0.14
CA ALA A 85 15.09 6.53 -0.06
C ALA A 85 16.00 6.79 1.14
N GLU A 86 16.54 5.71 1.71
CA GLU A 86 17.48 5.71 2.83
C GLU A 86 18.78 4.99 2.41
N THR A 87 19.78 4.96 3.28
CA THR A 87 21.01 4.20 3.02
C THR A 87 20.70 2.70 2.96
N GLY A 88 20.80 2.12 1.75
CA GLY A 88 20.62 0.68 1.52
C GLY A 88 19.16 0.21 1.39
N SER A 89 18.17 1.09 1.60
CA SER A 89 16.74 0.75 1.50
C SER A 89 15.95 1.81 0.73
N ALA A 90 15.03 1.36 -0.11
CA ALA A 90 14.03 2.20 -0.77
C ALA A 90 12.63 1.74 -0.37
N TYR A 91 11.78 2.67 0.03
CA TYR A 91 10.36 2.40 0.29
C TYR A 91 9.56 2.80 -0.92
N VAL A 92 8.78 1.86 -1.46
CA VAL A 92 8.05 2.04 -2.71
C VAL A 92 6.57 1.64 -2.59
N ARG A 93 5.70 2.32 -3.33
CA ARG A 93 4.27 1.95 -3.44
C ARG A 93 4.00 1.09 -4.68
N GLY A 94 3.02 0.20 -4.58
CA GLY A 94 2.51 -0.56 -5.73
C GLY A 94 3.34 -1.79 -6.09
N LEU A 95 4.19 -2.27 -5.18
CA LEU A 95 5.01 -3.47 -5.36
C LEU A 95 4.19 -4.73 -5.07
N MET A 96 3.99 -5.57 -6.07
CA MET A 96 3.15 -6.77 -5.99
C MET A 96 4.00 -8.03 -5.81
N ALA A 97 4.55 -8.23 -4.60
CA ALA A 97 5.44 -9.33 -4.30
C ALA A 97 5.26 -9.84 -2.87
N LEU A 98 5.50 -11.13 -2.65
CA LEU A 98 5.52 -11.73 -1.31
C LEU A 98 6.70 -11.20 -0.49
N ASN A 99 6.53 -11.16 0.83
CA ASN A 99 7.63 -10.85 1.74
C ASN A 99 8.82 -11.81 1.51
N GLY A 100 10.04 -11.27 1.50
CA GLY A 100 11.26 -12.02 1.22
C GLY A 100 11.53 -12.29 -0.26
N SER A 101 10.66 -11.82 -1.17
CA SER A 101 10.91 -11.93 -2.62
C SER A 101 12.23 -11.26 -3.00
N LYS A 102 12.98 -11.88 -3.92
CA LYS A 102 14.24 -11.35 -4.43
C LYS A 102 13.97 -10.26 -5.46
N VAL A 103 14.86 -9.28 -5.53
CA VAL A 103 14.89 -8.25 -6.57
C VAL A 103 16.06 -8.53 -7.52
N TYR A 104 15.80 -8.48 -8.81
CA TYR A 104 16.78 -8.79 -9.86
C TYR A 104 17.14 -7.56 -10.70
N ALA A 105 16.23 -6.59 -10.83
CA ALA A 105 16.49 -5.34 -11.53
C ALA A 105 15.53 -4.24 -11.08
N ILE A 106 16.03 -3.01 -11.09
CA ILE A 106 15.23 -1.79 -10.92
C ILE A 106 15.59 -0.88 -12.09
N LEU A 107 14.59 -0.47 -12.86
CA LEU A 107 14.78 0.32 -14.07
C LEU A 107 13.94 1.59 -13.99
N PRO A 108 14.48 2.75 -14.37
CA PRO A 108 13.69 3.97 -14.44
C PRO A 108 12.58 3.81 -15.48
N PHE A 109 11.35 4.18 -15.11
CA PHE A 109 10.25 4.26 -16.06
C PHE A 109 10.37 5.58 -16.82
N THR A 110 10.98 5.55 -18.01
CA THR A 110 11.32 6.77 -18.75
C THR A 110 10.11 7.38 -19.48
N SER A 111 10.15 8.70 -19.60
CA SER A 111 9.11 9.57 -20.16
C SER A 111 8.92 9.49 -21.68
N ILE A 112 9.55 8.55 -22.38
CA ILE A 112 9.24 8.29 -23.80
C ILE A 112 7.77 7.87 -23.96
N ASP A 113 7.20 7.25 -22.91
CA ASP A 113 5.77 7.03 -22.79
C ASP A 113 5.04 8.12 -22.00
N ALA A 114 5.66 9.17 -21.45
CA ALA A 114 4.95 10.19 -20.65
C ALA A 114 3.92 10.97 -21.49
N GLU A 115 4.27 11.35 -22.72
CA GLU A 115 3.32 11.97 -23.65
C GLU A 115 2.23 10.98 -24.08
N LYS A 116 2.56 9.69 -24.24
CA LYS A 116 1.56 8.64 -24.50
C LYS A 116 0.69 8.36 -23.28
N ALA A 117 1.22 8.42 -22.07
CA ALA A 117 0.54 8.18 -20.81
C ALA A 117 -0.39 9.34 -20.45
N LYS A 118 0.02 10.59 -20.70
CA LYS A 118 -0.86 11.77 -20.62
C LYS A 118 -2.02 11.68 -21.61
N LYS A 119 -1.78 11.13 -22.81
CA LYS A 119 -2.81 10.93 -23.85
C LYS A 119 -3.59 9.63 -23.68
N ALA A 120 -3.11 8.72 -22.85
CA ALA A 120 -3.76 7.44 -22.60
C ALA A 120 -5.06 7.69 -21.87
N LYS A 121 -6.14 7.12 -22.39
CA LYS A 121 -7.43 7.09 -21.72
C LYS A 121 -7.50 5.80 -20.93
N PHE A 122 -7.29 5.91 -19.63
CA PHE A 122 -7.56 4.81 -18.71
C PHE A 122 -9.06 4.80 -18.38
N PRO A 123 -9.64 3.61 -18.11
CA PRO A 123 -10.96 3.54 -17.49
C PRO A 123 -11.01 4.44 -16.26
N GLU A 124 -12.11 5.15 -16.10
CA GLU A 124 -12.29 6.02 -14.94
C GLU A 124 -12.30 5.18 -13.66
N ASP A 125 -11.37 5.46 -12.76
CA ASP A 125 -11.44 4.98 -11.38
C ASP A 125 -12.55 5.74 -10.63
N ARG A 126 -13.80 5.30 -10.88
CA ARG A 126 -14.98 5.92 -10.29
C ARG A 126 -14.91 5.89 -8.76
N MET A 127 -14.39 4.80 -8.20
CA MET A 127 -14.28 4.64 -6.75
C MET A 127 -13.24 5.59 -6.16
N GLY A 128 -12.04 5.64 -6.75
CA GLY A 128 -10.99 6.58 -6.36
C GLY A 128 -11.44 8.03 -6.47
N ARG A 129 -12.15 8.40 -7.55
CA ARG A 129 -12.71 9.76 -7.71
C ARG A 129 -13.75 10.09 -6.65
N VAL A 130 -14.70 9.19 -6.39
CA VAL A 130 -15.72 9.39 -5.35
C VAL A 130 -15.07 9.49 -3.98
N ARG A 131 -14.12 8.60 -3.67
CA ARG A 131 -13.33 8.65 -2.43
C ARG A 131 -12.67 10.01 -2.27
N GLY A 132 -11.91 10.49 -3.26
CA GLY A 132 -11.22 11.78 -3.17
C GLY A 132 -12.16 12.97 -2.91
N LYS A 133 -13.35 12.98 -3.52
CA LYS A 133 -14.36 14.04 -3.27
C LYS A 133 -15.00 13.92 -1.90
N VAL A 134 -15.40 12.72 -1.50
CA VAL A 134 -16.07 12.49 -0.22
C VAL A 134 -15.10 12.74 0.93
N ILE A 135 -13.91 12.13 0.90
CA ILE A 135 -12.92 12.25 1.97
C ILE A 135 -12.54 13.72 2.20
N SER A 136 -12.22 14.48 1.15
CA SER A 136 -11.90 15.91 1.32
C SER A 136 -13.02 16.74 1.95
N THR A 137 -14.29 16.33 1.78
CA THR A 137 -15.45 17.01 2.38
C THR A 137 -15.67 16.58 3.84
N VAL A 138 -15.53 15.27 4.14
CA VAL A 138 -15.87 14.72 5.47
C VAL A 138 -14.71 14.78 6.47
N LEU A 139 -13.46 14.73 6.00
CA LEU A 139 -12.26 14.67 6.83
C LEU A 139 -12.17 15.81 7.86
N PRO A 140 -12.51 17.08 7.52
CA PRO A 140 -12.53 18.16 8.51
C PRO A 140 -13.53 17.96 9.66
N GLY A 141 -14.61 17.19 9.43
CA GLY A 141 -15.65 16.90 10.41
C GLY A 141 -15.33 15.71 11.32
N ILE A 142 -14.31 14.90 11.01
CA ILE A 142 -13.87 13.79 11.86
C ILE A 142 -12.95 14.36 12.94
N LYS A 143 -13.45 14.43 14.17
CA LYS A 143 -12.80 15.04 15.35
C LYS A 143 -13.09 14.21 16.60
N GLY A 144 -12.22 14.29 17.61
CA GLY A 144 -12.35 13.57 18.87
C GLY A 144 -10.98 13.32 19.52
N GLU A 145 -10.92 12.93 20.78
CA GLU A 145 -9.68 12.47 21.40
C GLU A 145 -9.35 11.04 20.92
N THR A 146 -10.38 10.19 20.79
CA THR A 146 -10.27 8.82 20.29
C THR A 146 -11.13 8.59 19.05
N ILE A 147 -10.50 8.21 17.94
CA ILE A 147 -11.17 8.00 16.65
C ILE A 147 -10.93 6.55 16.18
N VAL A 148 -11.95 5.90 15.61
CA VAL A 148 -11.86 4.54 15.07
C VAL A 148 -12.23 4.51 13.60
N ASP A 149 -11.44 3.83 12.77
CA ASP A 149 -11.74 3.48 11.38
C ASP A 149 -11.95 1.97 11.27
N ILE A 150 -13.16 1.55 10.92
CA ILE A 150 -13.59 0.15 10.87
C ILE A 150 -13.52 -0.35 9.42
N GLY A 151 -12.74 -1.40 9.20
CA GLY A 151 -12.38 -1.88 7.87
C GLY A 151 -11.22 -1.08 7.28
N SER A 152 -10.17 -0.84 8.08
CA SER A 152 -9.08 0.07 7.72
C SER A 152 -8.22 -0.41 6.53
N GLY A 153 -8.26 -1.70 6.17
CA GLY A 153 -7.41 -2.27 5.13
C GLY A 153 -5.92 -1.95 5.36
N PHE A 154 -5.24 -1.43 4.33
CA PHE A 154 -3.85 -0.94 4.44
C PHE A 154 -3.68 0.46 5.07
N GLY A 155 -4.73 0.97 5.72
CA GLY A 155 -4.66 2.12 6.60
C GLY A 155 -4.62 3.48 5.92
N ASN A 156 -4.79 3.59 4.60
CA ASN A 156 -4.66 4.88 3.91
C ASN A 156 -5.57 5.98 4.46
N LEU A 157 -6.86 5.68 4.61
CA LEU A 157 -7.81 6.63 5.17
C LEU A 157 -7.51 6.88 6.66
N THR A 158 -7.23 5.83 7.43
CA THR A 158 -6.88 5.95 8.85
C THR A 158 -5.66 6.86 9.06
N ILE A 159 -4.64 6.76 8.20
CA ILE A 159 -3.44 7.60 8.17
C ILE A 159 -3.81 9.05 7.81
N GLU A 160 -4.71 9.27 6.85
CA GLU A 160 -5.21 10.61 6.53
C GLU A 160 -6.00 11.23 7.70
N ILE A 161 -6.82 10.43 8.39
CA ILE A 161 -7.55 10.83 9.60
C ILE A 161 -6.56 11.24 10.70
N ALA A 162 -5.52 10.43 10.95
CA ALA A 162 -4.50 10.70 11.95
C ALA A 162 -3.71 11.97 11.64
N LYS A 163 -3.30 12.18 10.37
CA LYS A 163 -2.62 13.41 9.93
C LYS A 163 -3.48 14.67 10.10
N ASN A 164 -4.80 14.56 9.93
CA ASN A 164 -5.72 15.69 10.09
C ASN A 164 -6.13 15.93 11.56
N ASN A 165 -5.71 15.06 12.47
CA ASN A 165 -6.07 15.08 13.88
C ASN A 165 -4.85 14.75 14.76
N PRO A 166 -3.82 15.62 14.78
CA PRO A 166 -2.53 15.33 15.43
C PRO A 166 -2.62 15.13 16.94
N ASP A 167 -3.65 15.67 17.59
CA ASP A 167 -3.89 15.55 19.03
C ASP A 167 -4.79 14.35 19.40
N SER A 168 -5.27 13.62 18.40
CA SER A 168 -6.13 12.44 18.58
C SER A 168 -5.33 11.16 18.55
N LEU A 169 -5.81 10.14 19.25
CA LEU A 169 -5.41 8.76 19.07
C LEU A 169 -6.35 8.07 18.07
N VAL A 170 -5.81 7.62 16.95
CA VAL A 170 -6.58 7.01 15.86
C VAL A 170 -6.34 5.51 15.81
N TYR A 171 -7.42 4.73 15.77
CA TYR A 171 -7.38 3.29 15.65
C TYR A 171 -7.87 2.83 14.28
N GLY A 172 -7.13 1.96 13.61
CA GLY A 172 -7.61 1.22 12.44
C GLY A 172 -7.91 -0.22 12.82
N ILE A 173 -9.14 -0.69 12.53
CA ILE A 173 -9.58 -2.06 12.79
C ILE A 173 -9.80 -2.79 11.48
N ASP A 174 -9.18 -3.95 11.32
CA ASP A 174 -9.48 -4.89 10.23
C ASP A 174 -9.48 -6.34 10.75
N ILE A 175 -10.16 -7.25 10.06
CA ILE A 175 -10.25 -8.65 10.45
C ILE A 175 -8.99 -9.44 10.06
N HIS A 176 -8.21 -8.95 9.10
CA HIS A 176 -7.03 -9.64 8.57
C HIS A 176 -5.73 -9.11 9.17
N ASP A 177 -4.96 -10.00 9.78
CA ASP A 177 -3.66 -9.71 10.39
C ASP A 177 -2.67 -9.03 9.41
N SER A 178 -2.47 -9.61 8.22
CA SER A 178 -1.56 -9.05 7.21
C SER A 178 -1.97 -7.66 6.72
N LEU A 179 -3.27 -7.32 6.72
CA LEU A 179 -3.70 -5.95 6.41
C LEU A 179 -3.31 -4.98 7.52
N THR A 180 -3.50 -5.36 8.79
CA THR A 180 -3.12 -4.53 9.94
C THR A 180 -1.61 -4.35 10.06
N GLY A 181 -0.82 -5.40 9.82
CA GLY A 181 0.64 -5.30 9.76
C GLY A 181 1.10 -4.36 8.64
N GLN A 182 0.54 -4.53 7.43
CA GLN A 182 0.88 -3.67 6.30
C GLN A 182 0.49 -2.20 6.55
N ALA A 183 -0.65 -1.97 7.20
CA ALA A 183 -1.10 -0.63 7.58
C ALA A 183 -0.16 0.01 8.62
N GLN A 184 0.30 -0.76 9.61
CA GLN A 184 1.28 -0.32 10.59
C GLN A 184 2.62 0.04 9.93
N MET A 185 3.09 -0.78 8.98
CA MET A 185 4.28 -0.48 8.19
C MET A 185 4.11 0.82 7.39
N ASN A 186 2.97 0.99 6.72
CA ASN A 186 2.67 2.21 5.96
C ASN A 186 2.72 3.46 6.85
N ALA A 187 2.09 3.43 8.02
CA ALA A 187 2.09 4.55 8.97
C ALA A 187 3.50 4.87 9.47
N GLY A 188 4.29 3.84 9.79
CA GLY A 188 5.68 3.99 10.23
C GLY A 188 6.56 4.67 9.18
N VAL A 189 6.50 4.21 7.92
CA VAL A 189 7.24 4.83 6.81
C VAL A 189 6.78 6.27 6.56
N LEU A 190 5.49 6.55 6.73
CA LEU A 190 4.93 7.89 6.55
C LEU A 190 5.09 8.81 7.78
N GLY A 191 5.75 8.34 8.84
CA GLY A 191 6.04 9.13 10.04
C GLY A 191 4.80 9.52 10.86
N VAL A 192 3.72 8.73 10.79
CA VAL A 192 2.49 8.98 11.55
C VAL A 192 2.50 8.15 12.82
N SER A 193 2.58 8.82 13.97
CA SER A 193 2.77 8.18 15.28
C SER A 193 1.51 8.11 16.15
N ASN A 194 0.49 8.93 15.85
CA ASN A 194 -0.75 9.00 16.62
C ASN A 194 -1.81 7.98 16.13
N ILE A 195 -1.35 6.82 15.69
CA ILE A 195 -2.16 5.78 15.05
C ILE A 195 -1.76 4.38 15.52
N GLU A 196 -2.74 3.51 15.75
CA GLU A 196 -2.55 2.10 16.09
C GLU A 196 -3.49 1.23 15.26
N PHE A 197 -2.96 0.16 14.65
CA PHE A 197 -3.78 -0.83 13.94
C PHE A 197 -3.98 -2.07 14.81
N ARG A 198 -5.22 -2.57 14.88
CA ARG A 198 -5.59 -3.77 15.65
C ARG A 198 -6.43 -4.71 14.83
N ILE A 199 -6.21 -6.00 15.02
CA ILE A 199 -7.11 -7.03 14.51
C ILE A 199 -8.41 -6.97 15.29
N GLY A 200 -9.54 -6.90 14.60
CA GLY A 200 -10.85 -6.87 15.25
C GLY A 200 -12.00 -7.09 14.28
N SER A 201 -13.11 -7.60 14.80
CA SER A 201 -14.34 -7.79 14.04
C SER A 201 -15.25 -6.58 14.23
N ALA A 202 -15.88 -6.11 13.15
CA ALA A 202 -16.93 -5.09 13.22
C ALA A 202 -18.13 -5.53 14.10
N TYR A 203 -18.32 -6.84 14.28
CA TYR A 203 -19.36 -7.41 15.14
C TYR A 203 -18.99 -7.43 16.64
N ALA A 204 -17.72 -7.24 16.97
CA ALA A 204 -17.20 -7.30 18.33
C ALA A 204 -15.97 -6.39 18.48
N LEU A 205 -16.20 -5.08 18.43
CA LEU A 205 -15.14 -4.09 18.50
C LEU A 205 -14.41 -4.13 19.87
N PRO A 206 -13.06 -4.06 19.89
CA PRO A 206 -12.25 -4.19 21.11
C PRO A 206 -12.15 -2.86 21.89
N PHE A 207 -13.28 -2.19 22.12
CA PHE A 207 -13.35 -0.91 22.82
C PHE A 207 -14.42 -0.91 23.89
N GLU A 208 -14.18 -0.14 24.95
CA GLU A 208 -15.17 0.06 26.01
C GLU A 208 -16.35 0.89 25.48
N LYS A 209 -17.54 0.61 26.03
CA LYS A 209 -18.74 1.34 25.63
C LYS A 209 -18.60 2.82 26.01
N GLY A 210 -18.73 3.70 25.02
CA GLY A 210 -18.67 5.15 25.21
C GLY A 210 -17.25 5.73 25.26
N SER A 211 -16.21 4.95 24.95
CA SER A 211 -14.82 5.42 24.93
C SER A 211 -14.37 6.02 23.59
N ILE A 212 -15.23 6.06 22.58
CA ILE A 212 -14.91 6.49 21.21
C ILE A 212 -15.69 7.75 20.89
N ASP A 213 -15.00 8.81 20.46
CA ASP A 213 -15.60 10.09 20.10
C ASP A 213 -16.12 10.10 18.66
N ALA A 214 -15.41 9.43 17.75
CA ALA A 214 -15.81 9.31 16.35
C ALA A 214 -15.49 7.92 15.78
N ALA A 215 -16.41 7.39 14.98
CA ALA A 215 -16.22 6.17 14.23
C ALA A 215 -16.43 6.42 12.73
N THR A 216 -15.60 5.81 11.90
CA THR A 216 -15.65 5.85 10.45
C THR A 216 -15.68 4.43 9.89
N CYS A 217 -16.32 4.28 8.74
CA CYS A 217 -16.42 3.00 8.03
C CYS A 217 -16.67 3.29 6.55
N PHE A 218 -15.60 3.26 5.75
CA PHE A 218 -15.66 3.61 4.35
C PHE A 218 -15.42 2.38 3.48
N LEU A 219 -16.34 2.12 2.55
CA LEU A 219 -16.22 1.01 1.57
C LEU A 219 -16.03 -0.38 2.21
N MET A 220 -16.50 -0.60 3.44
CA MET A 220 -16.44 -1.92 4.09
C MET A 220 -17.81 -2.60 4.20
N LEU A 221 -18.88 -1.90 4.60
CA LEU A 221 -20.17 -2.53 4.96
C LEU A 221 -20.82 -3.41 3.88
N HIS A 222 -20.47 -3.24 2.61
CA HIS A 222 -20.98 -4.07 1.51
C HIS A 222 -20.31 -5.46 1.42
N HIS A 223 -19.36 -5.75 2.31
CA HIS A 223 -18.71 -7.05 2.45
C HIS A 223 -19.27 -7.90 3.61
N LEU A 224 -20.23 -7.36 4.37
CA LEU A 224 -20.83 -8.00 5.55
C LEU A 224 -22.11 -8.79 5.22
#